data_AF-C4RKY4-F1
#
_entry.id   AF-C4RKY4-F1
#
_cell.length_a   1.000
_cell.length_b   1.000
_cell.length_c   1.000
_cell.angle_alpha   90.00
_cell.angle_beta   90.00
_cell.angle_gamma   90.00
#
_symmetry.space_group_name_H-M   'P 1'
#
loop_
_entity.id
_entity.type
_entity.pdbx_description
1 polymer ?
#
loop_
_entity_poly.entity_id
_entity_poly.type
_entity_poly.pdbx_seq_one_letter_code
_entity_poly.pdbx_strand_id
1 'polypeptide(L)'
;MESRLKVLGHPVHPMLVMFPVGLLVTAVIFDVVDTVGGPSFLGEVAYWNITIGLIGGLLAAAAGAFDLLAIPTGTRAKRVGLTHAAANVAVILLFAAVWAVRLNADSRAAGGALIAIEVVALAILGASAWLGGELVDRLGVGVDRDANLDAPSSLRPPAATQRIGDAR
;
A
#
# COMPACT_ATOMS: atom_id res chain seq x y z
N MET A 1 5.20 12.32 -12.64
CA MET A 1 4.58 13.34 -11.75
C MET A 1 5.03 13.03 -10.35
N GLU A 2 5.56 14.01 -9.62
CA GLU A 2 6.01 13.79 -8.25
C GLU A 2 4.85 13.65 -7.25
N SER A 3 5.07 12.81 -6.23
CA SER A 3 4.19 12.69 -5.07
C SER A 3 4.14 14.01 -4.29
N ARG A 4 2.97 14.34 -3.73
CA ARG A 4 2.78 15.57 -2.95
C ARG A 4 3.18 15.42 -1.49
N LEU A 5 3.16 14.20 -0.95
CA LEU A 5 3.55 13.92 0.42
C LEU A 5 4.91 13.21 0.43
N LYS A 6 5.97 13.98 0.65
CA LYS A 6 7.35 13.49 0.69
C LYS A 6 7.96 13.65 2.09
N VAL A 7 8.78 12.68 2.49
CA VAL A 7 9.70 12.78 3.62
C VAL A 7 11.11 12.52 3.09
N LEU A 8 12.02 13.46 3.34
CA LEU A 8 13.42 13.40 2.87
C LEU A 8 13.54 13.12 1.35
N GLY A 9 12.66 13.73 0.56
CA GLY A 9 12.62 13.62 -0.90
C GLY A 9 11.91 12.36 -1.43
N HIS A 10 11.48 11.44 -0.57
CA HIS A 10 10.84 10.20 -0.98
C HIS A 10 9.33 10.20 -0.70
N PRO A 11 8.51 9.59 -1.58
CA PRO A 11 7.06 9.53 -1.40
C PRO A 11 6.69 8.69 -0.16
N VAL A 12 5.77 9.20 0.66
CA VAL A 12 5.35 8.54 1.91
C VAL A 12 4.47 7.31 1.63
N HIS A 13 3.62 7.37 0.60
CA HIS A 13 2.70 6.27 0.31
C HIS A 13 3.42 4.93 0.07
N PRO A 14 4.44 4.82 -0.82
CA PRO A 14 5.19 3.57 -1.00
C PRO A 14 5.91 3.06 0.25
N MET A 15 6.35 3.96 1.14
CA MET A 15 6.96 3.54 2.43
C MET A 15 5.93 2.84 3.32
N LEU A 16 4.71 3.38 3.36
CA LEU A 16 3.64 2.85 4.22
C LEU A 16 3.06 1.53 3.70
N VAL A 17 3.01 1.32 2.38
CA VAL A 17 2.38 0.13 1.77
C VAL A 17 3.06 -1.19 2.17
N MET A 18 4.34 -1.18 2.54
CA MET A 18 5.05 -2.39 2.98
C MET A 18 4.41 -3.05 4.21
N PHE A 19 3.90 -2.25 5.15
CA PHE A 19 3.28 -2.74 6.38
C PHE A 19 1.97 -3.51 6.13
N PRO A 20 0.92 -2.93 5.53
CA PRO A 20 -0.33 -3.65 5.28
C PRO A 20 -0.11 -4.87 4.37
N VAL A 21 0.72 -4.78 3.32
CA VAL A 21 0.93 -5.92 2.43
C VAL A 21 1.55 -7.10 3.18
N GLY A 22 2.64 -6.88 3.91
CA GLY A 22 3.31 -7.95 4.66
C GLY A 22 2.41 -8.53 5.75
N LEU A 23 1.73 -7.68 6.52
CA LEU A 23 0.89 -8.12 7.64
C LEU A 23 -0.36 -8.87 7.18
N LEU A 24 -1.07 -8.37 6.17
CA LEU A 24 -2.29 -9.01 5.69
C LEU A 24 -1.97 -10.35 4.99
N VAL A 25 -0.92 -10.43 4.19
CA VAL A 25 -0.50 -11.69 3.56
C VAL A 25 -0.12 -12.73 4.62
N THR A 26 0.67 -12.34 5.61
CA THR A 26 1.09 -13.27 6.68
C THR A 26 -0.06 -13.67 7.59
N ALA A 27 -1.06 -12.80 7.81
CA ALA A 27 -2.27 -13.17 8.54
C ALA A 27 -3.00 -14.35 7.88
N VAL A 28 -3.23 -14.29 6.56
CA VAL A 28 -3.90 -15.38 5.83
C VAL A 28 -3.10 -16.67 5.93
N ILE A 29 -1.77 -16.61 5.84
CA ILE A 29 -0.90 -17.78 6.03
C ILE A 29 -1.12 -18.39 7.42
N PHE A 30 -1.13 -17.57 8.47
CA PHE A 30 -1.34 -18.05 9.83
C PHE A 30 -2.73 -18.63 10.06
N ASP A 31 -3.78 -18.00 9.52
CA ASP A 31 -5.15 -18.52 9.60
C ASP A 31 -5.32 -19.86 8.85
N VAL A 32 -4.66 -20.03 7.70
CA VAL A 32 -4.60 -21.31 6.98
C VAL A 32 -3.87 -22.36 7.79
N VAL A 33 -2.68 -22.04 8.33
CA VAL A 33 -1.87 -22.99 9.12
C VAL A 33 -2.61 -23.42 10.39
N ASP A 34 -3.25 -22.49 11.10
CA ASP A 34 -4.12 -22.77 12.24
C ASP A 34 -5.21 -23.80 11.88
N THR A 35 -5.87 -23.60 10.74
CA THR A 35 -6.99 -24.45 10.28
C THR A 35 -6.56 -25.85 9.85
N VAL A 36 -5.35 -26.02 9.31
CA VAL A 36 -4.86 -27.34 8.85
C VAL A 36 -4.11 -28.13 9.94
N GLY A 37 -4.23 -27.72 11.20
CA GLY A 37 -3.66 -28.46 12.35
C GLY A 37 -2.35 -27.88 12.90
N GLY A 38 -2.04 -26.62 12.57
CA GLY A 38 -0.97 -25.86 13.21
C GLY A 38 -1.30 -25.47 14.66
N PRO A 39 -0.36 -24.77 15.34
CA PRO A 39 -0.57 -24.30 16.70
C PRO A 39 -1.73 -23.30 16.81
N SER A 40 -2.65 -23.53 17.76
CA SER A 40 -3.88 -22.74 17.94
C SER A 40 -3.67 -21.25 18.24
N PHE A 41 -2.46 -20.84 18.64
CA PHE A 41 -2.14 -19.43 18.88
C PHE A 41 -1.98 -18.64 17.57
N LEU A 42 -1.83 -19.32 16.42
CA LEU A 42 -1.64 -18.65 15.13
C LEU A 42 -2.88 -17.84 14.72
N GLY A 43 -4.10 -18.28 15.06
CA GLY A 43 -5.31 -17.47 14.86
C GLY A 43 -5.27 -16.15 15.64
N GLU A 44 -4.69 -16.12 16.84
CA GLU A 44 -4.51 -14.88 17.60
C GLU A 44 -3.49 -13.94 16.93
N VAL A 45 -2.37 -14.50 16.44
CA VAL A 45 -1.33 -13.75 15.72
C VAL A 45 -1.89 -13.19 14.41
N ALA A 46 -2.64 -13.98 13.65
CA ALA A 46 -3.28 -13.55 12.42
C ALA A 46 -4.25 -12.39 12.66
N TYR A 47 -5.08 -12.47 13.70
CA TYR A 47 -5.97 -11.38 14.10
C TYR A 47 -5.23 -10.06 14.37
N TRP A 48 -4.10 -10.10 15.09
CA TRP A 48 -3.31 -8.89 15.36
C TRP A 48 -2.59 -8.38 14.12
N ASN A 49 -2.13 -9.28 13.23
CA ASN A 49 -1.61 -8.89 11.93
C ASN A 49 -2.67 -8.19 11.09
N ILE A 50 -3.91 -8.67 11.06
CA ILE A 50 -5.02 -7.99 10.39
C ILE A 50 -5.26 -6.62 11.04
N THR A 51 -5.31 -6.55 12.37
CA THR A 51 -5.54 -5.30 13.10
C THR A 51 -4.52 -4.22 12.74
N ILE A 52 -3.22 -4.55 12.83
CA ILE A 52 -2.14 -3.61 12.53
C ILE A 52 -2.06 -3.35 11.03
N GLY A 53 -2.30 -4.37 10.21
CA GLY A 53 -2.38 -4.26 8.76
C GLY A 53 -3.47 -3.30 8.30
N LEU A 54 -4.64 -3.30 8.94
CA LEU A 54 -5.72 -2.35 8.67
C LEU A 54 -5.32 -0.92 9.04
N ILE A 55 -4.68 -0.71 10.19
CA ILE A 55 -4.16 0.61 10.59
C ILE A 55 -3.16 1.11 9.56
N GLY A 56 -2.17 0.29 9.19
CA GLY A 56 -1.19 0.61 8.16
C GLY A 56 -1.84 0.87 6.79
N GLY A 57 -2.86 0.09 6.43
CA GLY A 57 -3.63 0.24 5.20
C GLY A 57 -4.38 1.56 5.13
N LEU A 58 -5.01 1.99 6.23
CA LEU A 58 -5.68 3.29 6.32
C LEU A 58 -4.69 4.45 6.20
N LEU A 59 -3.53 4.36 6.86
CA LEU A 59 -2.47 5.38 6.75
C LEU A 59 -1.93 5.44 5.30
N ALA A 60 -1.68 4.29 4.68
CA ALA A 60 -1.25 4.22 3.29
C ALA A 60 -2.32 4.77 2.34
N ALA A 61 -3.60 4.46 2.55
CA ALA A 61 -4.71 4.97 1.75
C ALA A 61 -4.85 6.49 1.87
N ALA A 62 -4.68 7.06 3.07
CA ALA A 62 -4.68 8.50 3.28
C ALA A 62 -3.54 9.19 2.52
N ALA A 63 -2.31 8.68 2.63
CA ALA A 63 -1.16 9.19 1.86
C ALA A 63 -1.39 9.05 0.34
N GLY A 64 -1.87 7.90 -0.11
CA GLY A 64 -2.16 7.62 -1.51
C GLY A 64 -3.30 8.46 -2.09
N ALA A 65 -4.26 8.90 -1.26
CA ALA A 65 -5.31 9.81 -1.69
C ALA A 65 -4.74 11.19 -2.10
N PHE A 66 -3.76 11.73 -1.36
CA PHE A 66 -3.08 12.96 -1.75
C PHE A 66 -2.35 12.84 -3.08
N ASP A 67 -1.68 11.71 -3.31
CA ASP A 67 -1.00 11.43 -4.57
C ASP A 67 -1.99 11.26 -5.72
N LEU A 68 -3.08 10.51 -5.50
CA LEU A 68 -4.13 10.29 -6.48
C LEU A 68 -4.77 11.61 -6.90
N LEU A 69 -5.06 12.52 -5.95
CA LEU A 69 -5.63 13.83 -6.23
C LEU A 69 -4.68 14.71 -7.06
N ALA A 70 -3.37 14.53 -6.90
CA ALA A 70 -2.37 15.24 -7.68
C ALA A 70 -2.42 14.84 -9.17
N ILE A 71 -2.67 13.56 -9.48
CA ILE A 71 -2.66 13.07 -10.86
C ILE A 71 -3.64 13.87 -11.74
N PRO A 72 -3.19 14.44 -12.88
CA PRO A 72 -4.05 15.20 -13.79
C PRO A 72 -5.23 14.38 -14.30
N THR A 73 -6.42 14.98 -14.32
CA THR A 73 -7.64 14.36 -14.84
C THR A 73 -7.54 14.07 -16.34
N GLY A 74 -8.34 13.11 -16.83
CA GLY A 74 -8.34 12.71 -18.24
C GLY A 74 -7.14 11.84 -18.68
N THR A 75 -6.16 11.61 -17.81
CA THR A 75 -4.98 10.79 -18.13
C THR A 75 -5.20 9.28 -17.89
N ARG A 76 -4.44 8.42 -18.57
CA ARG A 76 -4.37 6.97 -18.28
C ARG A 76 -3.97 6.72 -16.83
N ALA A 77 -3.03 7.50 -16.30
CA ALA A 77 -2.58 7.43 -14.91
C ALA A 77 -3.73 7.68 -13.92
N LYS A 78 -4.62 8.63 -14.19
CA LYS A 78 -5.77 8.88 -13.32
C LYS A 78 -6.72 7.69 -13.27
N ARG A 79 -7.00 7.07 -14.42
CA ARG A 79 -7.88 5.90 -14.51
C ARG A 79 -7.29 4.70 -13.77
N VAL A 80 -6.03 4.37 -14.03
CA VAL A 80 -5.32 3.27 -13.34
C VAL A 80 -5.24 3.55 -11.83
N GLY A 81 -4.94 4.79 -11.44
CA GLY A 81 -4.89 5.23 -10.04
C GLY A 81 -6.22 5.09 -9.30
N LEU A 82 -7.34 5.43 -9.96
CA LEU A 82 -8.68 5.24 -9.39
C LEU A 82 -9.02 3.75 -9.24
N THR A 83 -8.72 2.91 -10.24
CA THR A 83 -8.94 1.45 -10.16
C THR A 83 -8.10 0.83 -9.04
N HIS A 84 -6.83 1.22 -8.93
CA HIS A 84 -5.92 0.80 -7.87
C HIS A 84 -6.46 1.21 -6.48
N ALA A 85 -6.85 2.48 -6.30
CA ALA A 85 -7.40 2.96 -5.04
C ALA A 85 -8.70 2.23 -4.66
N ALA A 86 -9.61 2.01 -5.61
CA ALA A 86 -10.85 1.28 -5.38
C ALA A 86 -10.59 -0.18 -4.97
N ALA A 87 -9.63 -0.86 -5.62
CA ALA A 87 -9.23 -2.21 -5.27
C ALA A 87 -8.69 -2.28 -3.83
N ASN A 88 -7.81 -1.35 -3.43
CA ASN A 88 -7.28 -1.33 -2.05
C ASN A 88 -8.34 -0.99 -1.00
N VAL A 89 -9.29 -0.11 -1.31
CA VAL A 89 -10.44 0.14 -0.42
C VAL A 89 -11.24 -1.15 -0.22
N ALA A 90 -11.49 -1.92 -1.29
CA ALA A 90 -12.14 -3.22 -1.18
C ALA A 90 -11.35 -4.19 -0.29
N VAL A 91 -10.02 -4.28 -0.45
CA VAL A 91 -9.15 -5.10 0.42
C VAL A 91 -9.30 -4.70 1.89
N ILE A 92 -9.22 -3.41 2.20
CA ILE A 92 -9.38 -2.90 3.57
C ILE A 92 -10.75 -3.29 4.12
N LEU A 93 -11.83 -3.13 3.35
CA LEU A 93 -13.18 -3.47 3.79
C LEU A 93 -13.37 -4.97 4.03
N LEU A 94 -12.81 -5.83 3.17
CA LEU A 94 -12.88 -7.29 3.33
C LEU A 94 -12.14 -7.75 4.60
N PHE A 95 -10.91 -7.25 4.81
CA PHE A 95 -10.17 -7.56 6.04
C PHE A 95 -10.80 -6.94 7.29
N ALA A 96 -11.41 -5.75 7.17
CA ALA A 96 -12.17 -5.15 8.28
C ALA A 96 -13.40 -6.00 8.63
N ALA A 97 -14.07 -6.59 7.66
CA ALA A 97 -15.18 -7.51 7.90
C ALA A 97 -14.71 -8.80 8.61
N VAL A 98 -13.62 -9.40 8.15
CA VAL A 98 -12.97 -10.55 8.81
C VAL A 98 -12.60 -10.22 10.26
N TRP A 99 -11.94 -9.07 10.45
CA TRP A 99 -11.55 -8.57 11.77
C TRP A 99 -12.76 -8.35 12.69
N ALA A 100 -13.82 -7.74 12.18
CA ALA A 100 -15.02 -7.41 12.96
C ALA A 100 -15.75 -8.67 13.45
N VAL A 101 -15.79 -9.74 12.63
CA VAL A 101 -16.37 -11.04 13.05
C VAL A 101 -15.57 -11.65 14.22
N ARG A 102 -14.26 -11.43 14.28
CA ARG A 102 -13.35 -12.00 15.29
C ARG A 102 -13.20 -11.14 16.56
N LEU A 103 -13.66 -9.89 16.54
CA LEU A 103 -13.44 -8.91 17.60
C LEU A 103 -13.95 -9.35 18.99
N ASN A 104 -15.11 -10.01 19.03
CA ASN A 104 -15.77 -10.48 20.26
C ASN A 104 -16.02 -12.00 20.26
N ALA A 105 -15.32 -12.74 19.40
CA ALA A 105 -15.46 -14.19 19.36
C ALA A 105 -14.69 -14.84 20.52
N ASP A 106 -15.22 -15.95 21.06
CA ASP A 106 -14.57 -16.72 22.13
C ASP A 106 -13.19 -17.25 21.72
N SER A 107 -13.03 -17.48 20.41
CA SER A 107 -11.76 -17.81 19.77
C SER A 107 -11.54 -16.86 18.60
N ARG A 108 -10.30 -16.40 18.43
CA ARG A 108 -9.89 -15.60 17.28
C ARG A 108 -9.49 -16.46 16.08
N ALA A 109 -9.69 -17.77 16.08
CA ALA A 109 -9.45 -18.60 14.90
C ALA A 109 -10.35 -18.21 13.72
N ALA A 110 -9.84 -18.31 12.49
CA ALA A 110 -10.62 -18.07 11.29
C ALA A 110 -11.29 -19.36 10.81
N GLY A 111 -12.62 -19.36 10.70
CA GLY A 111 -13.34 -20.45 10.02
C GLY A 111 -13.13 -20.39 8.50
N GLY A 112 -13.40 -21.49 7.80
CA GLY A 112 -13.18 -21.61 6.35
C GLY A 112 -13.85 -20.50 5.50
N ALA A 113 -14.99 -19.96 5.93
CA ALA A 113 -15.64 -18.82 5.26
C ALA A 113 -14.82 -17.53 5.36
N LEU A 114 -14.19 -17.26 6.52
CA LEU A 114 -13.33 -16.09 6.70
C LEU A 114 -12.05 -16.23 5.87
N ILE A 115 -11.45 -17.43 5.84
CA ILE A 115 -10.28 -17.73 5.01
C ILE A 115 -10.61 -17.55 3.51
N ALA A 116 -11.80 -17.95 3.06
CA ALA A 116 -12.21 -17.71 1.68
C ALA A 116 -12.26 -16.20 1.34
N ILE A 117 -12.78 -15.38 2.26
CA ILE A 117 -12.81 -13.91 2.12
C ILE A 117 -11.38 -13.35 2.09
N GLU A 118 -10.50 -13.81 2.97
CA GLU A 118 -9.09 -13.43 3.03
C GLU A 118 -8.35 -13.76 1.74
N VAL A 119 -8.55 -14.95 1.17
CA VAL A 119 -7.94 -15.36 -0.10
C VAL A 119 -8.43 -14.49 -1.26
N VAL A 120 -9.74 -14.18 -1.31
CA VAL A 120 -10.28 -13.24 -2.31
C VAL A 120 -9.67 -11.85 -2.13
N ALA A 121 -9.54 -11.38 -0.90
CA ALA A 121 -8.89 -10.10 -0.60
C ALA A 121 -7.42 -10.10 -1.05
N LEU A 122 -6.66 -11.19 -0.86
CA LEU A 122 -5.29 -11.31 -1.36
C LEU A 122 -5.20 -11.33 -2.89
N ALA A 123 -6.15 -11.97 -3.58
CA ALA A 123 -6.20 -11.94 -5.04
C ALA A 123 -6.42 -10.51 -5.56
N ILE A 124 -7.34 -9.76 -4.94
CA ILE A 124 -7.57 -8.33 -5.25
C ILE A 124 -6.33 -7.51 -4.92
N LEU A 125 -5.68 -7.77 -3.78
CA LEU A 125 -4.43 -7.11 -3.39
C LEU A 125 -3.32 -7.34 -4.41
N GLY A 126 -3.17 -8.57 -4.92
CA GLY A 126 -2.21 -8.90 -5.97
C GLY A 126 -2.46 -8.14 -7.28
N ALA A 127 -3.71 -8.10 -7.74
CA ALA A 127 -4.09 -7.30 -8.92
C ALA A 127 -3.85 -5.80 -8.68
N SER A 128 -4.16 -5.32 -7.48
CA SER A 128 -3.90 -3.94 -7.06
C SER A 128 -2.40 -3.62 -7.05
N ALA A 129 -1.56 -4.53 -6.55
CA ALA A 129 -0.10 -4.37 -6.53
C ALA A 129 0.47 -4.24 -7.95
N TRP A 130 -0.05 -5.03 -8.90
CA TRP A 130 0.31 -4.88 -10.31
C TRP A 130 -0.06 -3.50 -10.87
N LEU A 131 -1.27 -2.99 -10.56
CA LEU A 131 -1.67 -1.62 -10.96
C LEU A 131 -0.77 -0.55 -10.32
N GLY A 132 -0.31 -0.76 -9.08
CA GLY A 132 0.66 0.10 -8.41
C GLY A 132 2.00 0.13 -9.15
N GLY A 133 2.51 -1.03 -9.55
CA GLY A 133 3.69 -1.15 -10.41
C GLY A 133 3.51 -0.44 -11.75
N GLU A 134 2.36 -0.61 -12.41
CA GLU A 134 2.06 0.09 -13.67
C GLU A 134 2.09 1.63 -13.50
N LEU A 135 1.57 2.15 -12.38
CA LEU A 135 1.61 3.59 -12.07
C LEU A 135 3.04 4.12 -11.94
N VAL A 136 3.90 3.39 -11.23
CA VAL A 136 5.28 3.82 -10.98
C VAL A 136 6.16 3.57 -12.21
N ASP A 137 6.22 2.32 -12.68
CA ASP A 137 7.21 1.84 -13.65
C ASP A 137 6.88 2.24 -15.09
N ARG A 138 5.59 2.34 -15.43
CA ARG A 138 5.15 2.68 -16.80
C ARG A 138 4.63 4.09 -16.95
N LEU A 139 4.04 4.65 -15.89
CA LEU A 139 3.38 5.96 -15.94
C LEU A 139 4.14 7.04 -15.17
N GLY A 140 5.25 6.70 -14.49
CA GLY A 140 6.12 7.65 -13.81
C GLY A 140 5.41 8.43 -12.69
N VAL A 141 4.42 7.82 -12.04
CA VAL A 141 3.71 8.41 -10.90
C VAL A 141 4.56 8.23 -9.64
N GLY A 142 4.75 9.32 -8.88
CA GLY A 142 5.57 9.32 -7.67
C GLY A 142 7.08 9.37 -7.95
N VAL A 143 7.51 9.30 -9.22
CA VAL A 143 8.91 9.38 -9.63
C VAL A 143 9.35 10.83 -9.76
N ASP A 144 10.56 11.12 -9.27
CA ASP A 144 11.20 12.43 -9.38
C ASP A 144 11.46 12.83 -10.84
N ARG A 145 11.35 14.11 -11.16
CA ARG A 145 11.56 14.59 -12.54
C ARG A 145 12.97 14.33 -13.06
N ASP A 146 13.96 14.40 -12.18
CA ASP A 146 15.36 14.23 -12.53
C ASP A 146 15.86 12.81 -12.20
N ALA A 147 14.95 11.86 -11.94
CA ALA A 147 15.31 10.49 -11.64
C ALA A 147 16.10 9.84 -12.79
N ASN A 148 17.33 9.45 -12.51
CA ASN A 148 18.23 8.73 -13.41
C ASN A 148 19.26 7.94 -12.59
N LEU A 149 20.06 7.09 -13.25
CA LEU A 149 21.03 6.21 -12.57
C LEU A 149 22.12 6.97 -11.79
N ASP A 150 22.39 8.23 -12.18
CA ASP A 150 23.40 9.11 -11.58
C ASP A 150 22.78 10.30 -10.82
N ALA A 151 21.48 10.23 -10.49
CA ALA A 151 20.80 11.31 -9.78
C ALA A 151 21.45 11.60 -8.41
N PRO A 152 21.62 12.86 -8.02
CA PRO A 152 22.21 13.21 -6.73
C PRO A 152 21.28 12.78 -5.58
N SER A 153 21.88 12.54 -4.40
CA SER A 153 21.11 12.22 -3.18
C SER A 153 20.06 13.29 -2.88
N SER A 154 18.85 12.85 -2.48
CA SER A 154 17.75 13.71 -2.02
C SER A 154 18.09 14.55 -0.77
N LEU A 155 19.19 14.23 -0.08
CA LEU A 155 19.68 14.97 1.08
C LEU A 155 20.65 16.10 0.72
N ARG A 156 21.10 16.18 -0.55
CA ARG A 156 21.95 17.29 -0.98
C ARG A 156 21.10 18.53 -1.23
N PRO A 157 21.52 19.72 -0.75
CA PRO A 157 20.88 20.97 -1.14
C PRO A 157 20.90 21.11 -2.67
N PRO A 158 19.86 21.67 -3.30
CA PRO A 158 19.91 22.02 -4.71
C PRO A 158 21.17 22.85 -4.93
N ALA A 159 22.04 22.42 -5.85
CA ALA A 159 23.19 23.23 -6.22
C ALA A 159 22.66 24.62 -6.58
N ALA A 160 23.05 25.65 -5.82
CA ALA A 160 22.64 27.01 -6.08
C ALA A 160 22.90 27.25 -7.55
N THR A 161 21.84 27.41 -8.33
CA THR A 161 21.92 27.66 -9.76
C THR A 161 22.93 28.78 -9.92
N GLN A 162 24.10 28.47 -10.47
CA GLN A 162 25.09 29.46 -10.80
C GLN A 162 24.39 30.36 -11.82
N ARG A 163 23.77 31.44 -11.33
CA ARG A 163 23.50 32.64 -12.10
C ARG A 163 24.86 33.27 -12.39
N ILE A 164 25.65 32.60 -13.22
CA ILE A 164 26.55 33.27 -14.14
C ILE A 164 25.56 33.76 -15.20
N GLY A 165 25.07 35.00 -15.10
CA GLY A 165 25.95 36.13 -15.30
C GLY A 165 26.23 36.30 -16.78
N ASP A 166 25.22 36.13 -17.65
CA ASP A 166 25.23 36.75 -18.98
C ASP A 166 25.03 38.26 -18.80
N ALA A 167 26.06 38.89 -18.24
CA ALA A 167 26.35 40.28 -18.44
C ALA A 167 27.46 40.34 -19.49
N ARG A 168 27.05 40.44 -20.77
CA ARG A 168 27.56 41.40 -21.77
C ARG A 168 27.03 41.05 -23.16
#